data_AF-A0A383DS19-F1
#
_entry.id   AF-A0A383DS19-F1
#
_cell.length_a   1.000
_cell.length_b   1.000
_cell.length_c   1.000
_cell.angle_alpha   90.00
_cell.angle_beta   90.00
_cell.angle_gamma   90.00
#
_symmetry.space_group_name_H-M   'P 1'
#
loop_
_entity.id
_entity.type
_entity.pdbx_description
1 polymer ?
#
loop_
_entity_poly.entity_id
_entity_poly.type
_entity_poly.pdbx_seq_one_letter_code
_entity_poly.pdbx_strand_id
1 'polypeptide(L)' 'MNNDLRLKITEMVKRSGEGHIPSSFSIVDIIEFLYRKVLRITPETVDSEDRDYFILSKGHGC' A
#
# COMPACT_ATOMS: atom_id res chain seq x y z
N MET A 1 8.58 -4.06 10.78
CA MET A 1 7.51 -4.94 11.30
C MET A 1 6.22 -4.53 10.61
N ASN A 2 5.71 -5.38 9.73
CA ASN A 2 4.51 -5.20 8.90
C ASN A 2 4.01 -6.58 8.42
N ASN A 3 4.23 -7.61 9.25
CA ASN A 3 3.94 -8.99 8.89
C ASN A 3 2.47 -9.17 8.50
N ASP A 4 1.58 -8.41 9.13
CA ASP A 4 0.15 -8.39 8.80
C ASP A 4 -0.11 -7.87 7.38
N LEU A 5 0.62 -6.86 6.90
CA LEU A 5 0.50 -6.37 5.53
C LEU A 5 1.07 -7.38 4.54
N ARG A 6 2.22 -7.98 4.85
CA ARG A 6 2.82 -9.02 4.01
C ARG A 6 1.92 -10.26 3.91
N LEU A 7 1.29 -10.68 5.00
CA LEU A 7 0.29 -11.75 5.02
C LEU A 7 -0.93 -11.39 4.17
N LYS A 8 -1.47 -10.17 4.31
CA LYS A 8 -2.60 -9.70 3.48
C LYS A 8 -2.25 -9.71 1.99
N ILE A 9 -1.06 -9.24 1.62
CA ILE A 9 -0.57 -9.29 0.23
C ILE A 9 -0.52 -10.74 -0.26
N THR A 10 0.08 -11.66 0.51
CA THR A 10 0.14 -13.08 0.13
C THR A 10 -1.25 -13.70 0.01
N GLU A 11 -2.18 -13.37 0.89
CA GLU A 11 -3.56 -13.86 0.84
C GLU A 11 -4.30 -13.34 -0.39
N MET A 12 -4.15 -12.05 -0.74
CA MET A 12 -4.73 -11.47 -1.95
C MET A 12 -4.21 -12.19 -3.20
N VAL A 13 -2.89 -12.37 -3.33
CA VAL A 13 -2.29 -13.09 -4.47
C VAL A 13 -2.73 -14.55 -4.52
N LYS A 14 -2.86 -15.21 -3.36
CA LYS A 14 -3.35 -16.58 -3.30
C LYS A 14 -4.80 -16.71 -3.78
N ARG A 15 -5.64 -15.72 -3.46
CA ARG A 15 -7.06 -15.67 -3.86
C ARG A 15 -7.26 -15.31 -5.33
N SER A 16 -6.44 -14.40 -5.87
CA SER A 16 -6.51 -14.02 -7.30
C SER A 16 -5.91 -15.07 -8.22
N GLY A 17 -5.00 -15.92 -7.73
CA GLY A 17 -4.26 -16.90 -8.54
C GLY A 17 -3.08 -16.29 -9.30
N GLU A 18 -2.95 -14.97 -9.33
CA GLU A 18 -1.89 -14.21 -9.99
C GLU A 18 -1.52 -12.95 -9.21
N GLY A 19 -0.25 -12.54 -9.25
CA GLY A 19 0.23 -11.31 -8.61
C GLY A 19 1.76 -11.23 -8.49
N HIS A 20 2.27 -10.04 -8.17
CA HIS A 20 3.71 -9.76 -8.15
C HIS A 20 4.26 -9.60 -6.72
N ILE A 21 4.24 -10.67 -5.92
CA ILE A 21 4.63 -10.66 -4.50
C ILE A 21 5.99 -9.98 -4.24
N PRO A 22 7.09 -10.29 -4.96
CA PRO A 22 8.38 -9.66 -4.70
C PRO A 22 8.35 -8.15 -4.93
N SER A 23 7.58 -7.72 -5.92
CA SER A 23 7.41 -6.31 -6.25
C SER A 23 6.71 -5.56 -5.12
N SER A 24 5.59 -6.08 -4.60
CA SER A 24 4.84 -5.47 -3.50
C SER A 24 5.64 -5.52 -2.19
N PHE A 25 6.37 -6.61 -1.93
CA PHE A 25 7.22 -6.75 -0.74
C PHE A 25 8.41 -5.79 -0.71
N SER A 26 8.93 -5.40 -1.89
CA SER A 26 10.05 -4.47 -2.00
C SER A 26 9.72 -3.03 -1.57
N ILE A 27 8.42 -2.68 -1.51
CA ILE A 27 7.97 -1.30 -1.25
C ILE A 27 7.02 -1.17 -0.05
N VAL A 28 6.56 -2.28 0.53
CA VAL A 28 5.52 -2.24 1.58
C VAL A 28 5.95 -1.46 2.83
N ASP A 29 7.24 -1.48 3.20
CA ASP A 29 7.73 -0.75 4.38
C ASP A 29 7.67 0.78 4.17
N ILE A 30 8.06 1.27 2.99
CA ILE A 30 8.01 2.71 2.69
C ILE A 30 6.57 3.20 2.53
N ILE A 31 5.71 2.41 1.88
CA ILE A 31 4.28 2.75 1.75
C ILE A 31 3.64 2.83 3.14
N GLU A 32 3.92 1.87 4.02
CA GLU A 32 3.40 1.89 5.39
C GLU A 32 3.84 3.15 6.15
N PHE A 33 5.13 3.52 6.05
CA PHE A 33 5.63 4.74 6.66
C PHE A 33 4.97 6.00 6.11
N LEU A 34 4.83 6.11 4.79
CA LEU A 34 4.19 7.27 4.14
C LEU A 34 2.75 7.46 4.63
N TYR A 35 1.93 6.40 4.60
CA TYR A 35 0.53 6.47 5.03
C TYR A 35 0.35 6.65 6.53
N ARG A 36 1.28 6.17 7.36
CA ARG A 36 1.16 6.30 8.83
C ARG A 36 1.71 7.61 9.38
N LYS A 37 2.70 8.23 8.72
CA LYS A 37 3.52 9.29 9.33
C LYS A 37 3.69 10.54 8.48
N VAL A 38 3.51 10.47 7.16
CA VAL A 38 3.85 11.57 6.26
C VAL A 38 2.63 12.15 5.58
N LEU A 39 1.81 11.32 4.95
CA LEU A 39 0.67 11.77 4.16
C LEU A 39 -0.44 12.29 5.07
N ARG A 40 -0.92 13.49 4.77
CA ARG A 40 -2.13 14.09 5.36
C ARG A 40 -3.36 13.49 4.70
N ILE A 41 -3.70 12.26 5.08
CA ILE A 41 -4.90 11.56 4.63
C ILE A 41 -5.35 10.52 5.66
N THR A 42 -6.66 10.45 5.90
CA THR A 42 -7.33 9.43 6.70
C THR A 42 -8.60 8.97 5.97
N PRO A 43 -9.21 7.84 6.33
CA PRO A 43 -10.48 7.39 5.73
C PRO A 43 -11.60 8.45 5.78
N GLU A 44 -11.61 9.30 6.81
CA GLU A 44 -12.62 10.36 7.00
C GLU A 44 -12.31 11.62 6.20
N THR A 45 -11.08 11.79 5.70
CA THR A 45 -10.59 12.99 5.03
C THR A 45 -10.25 12.75 3.55
N VAL A 46 -10.68 11.63 2.98
CA VAL A 46 -10.39 11.23 1.59
C VAL A 46 -10.87 12.23 0.54
N ASP A 47 -11.95 12.96 0.83
CA ASP A 47 -12.57 13.95 -0.07
C ASP A 47 -12.09 15.39 0.23
N SER A 48 -11.18 15.58 1.18
CA SER A 48 -10.61 16.91 1.47
C SER A 48 -9.76 17.40 0.29
N GLU A 49 -9.97 18.66 -0.11
CA GLU A 49 -9.17 19.30 -1.17
C GLU A 49 -7.70 19.50 -0.76
N ASP A 50 -7.40 19.56 0.54
CA ASP A 50 -6.07 19.85 1.08
C ASP A 50 -5.23 18.59 1.36
N ARG A 51 -5.76 17.40 1.07
CA ARG A 51 -5.06 16.14 1.36
C ARG A 51 -3.83 15.95 0.48
N ASP A 52 -2.87 15.19 0.99
CA ASP A 52 -1.73 14.78 0.17
C ASP A 52 -2.15 13.69 -0.84
N TYR A 53 -1.48 13.67 -1.99
CA TYR A 53 -1.70 12.68 -3.05
C TYR A 53 -0.52 11.71 -3.13
N PHE A 54 -0.81 10.43 -3.12
CA PHE A 54 0.16 9.37 -3.38
C PHE A 54 -0.18 8.68 -4.71
N ILE A 55 0.79 8.63 -5.62
CA ILE A 55 0.66 7.96 -6.91
C ILE A 55 1.68 6.83 -6.97
N LEU A 56 1.20 5.58 -6.99
CA LEU A 56 2.05 4.43 -7.20
C LEU A 56 2.28 4.21 -8.70
N SER A 57 3.31 4.85 -9.26
CA SER A 57 3.66 4.68 -10.68
C SER A 57 4.12 3.26 -11.03
N LYS A 58 4.55 2.47 -10.03
CA LYS A 58 4.89 1.05 -10.17
C LYS A 58 3.62 0.19 -10.16
N GLY A 59 2.92 0.14 -11.29
CA GLY A 59 1.64 -0.58 -11.43
C GLY A 59 1.70 -2.07 -11.07
N HIS A 60 2.83 -2.74 -11.27
CA HIS A 60 3.03 -4.15 -10.88
C HIS A 60 3.41 -4.34 -9.39
N GLY A 61 3.30 -3.30 -8.56
CA GLY A 61 3.52 -3.39 -7.11
C GLY A 61 2.22 -3.40 -6.29
N CYS A 62 1.06 -3.51 -6.95
CA CYS A 62 -0.25 -3.58 -6.31
C CYS A 62 -0.58 -4.94 -5.69
#